data_AF-A0AAX2TNY6-F1
#
_entry.id   AF-A0AAX2TNY6-F1
#
_cell.length_a   1.000
_cell.length_b   1.000
_cell.length_c   1.000
_cell.angle_alpha   90.00
_cell.angle_beta   90.00
_cell.angle_gamma   90.00
#
_symmetry.space_group_name_H-M   'P 1'
#
loop_
_entity.id
_entity.type
_entity.pdbx_description
1 polymer ?
#
loop_
_entity_poly.entity_id
_entity_poly.type
_entity_poly.pdbx_seq_one_letter_code
_entity_poly.pdbx_strand_id
1 'polypeptide(L)'
;QMRASFEDMRRIMPDLGFEAKGYALSFEQLAQLKIPVIVYLKYRKDDHFSVLRGIGGNTVLLADPSPGHVSMSRAQFLEAWQTREGNLAGKILAVVPKGRDAGGDKAFFTRSPKRQTEFAVGQVKWWRAY
;
A
#
# COMPACT_ATOMS: atom_id res chain seq x y z
N GLN A 1 2.88 23.89 7.89
CA GLN A 1 2.07 22.67 7.68
C GLN A 1 2.87 21.49 8.23
N MET A 2 2.43 20.84 9.30
CA MET A 2 3.11 19.64 9.82
C MET A 2 3.00 18.54 8.76
N ARG A 3 4.11 18.19 8.12
CA ARG A 3 4.19 17.02 7.25
C ARG A 3 4.53 15.84 8.14
N ALA A 4 3.63 14.87 8.25
CA ALA A 4 3.95 13.61 8.91
C ALA A 4 5.06 12.90 8.13
N SER A 5 6.11 12.44 8.81
CA SER A 5 7.12 11.57 8.22
C SER A 5 7.02 10.16 8.78
N PHE A 6 7.64 9.18 8.12
CA PHE A 6 7.78 7.85 8.72
C PHE A 6 8.56 7.87 10.03
N GLU A 7 9.44 8.85 10.23
CA GLU A 7 10.17 9.00 11.49
C GLU A 7 9.27 9.51 12.61
N ASP A 8 8.42 10.50 12.32
CA ASP A 8 7.43 11.00 13.28
C ASP A 8 6.45 9.89 13.66
N MET A 9 5.95 9.13 12.68
CA MET A 9 5.10 7.97 12.93
C MET A 9 5.82 6.94 13.77
N ARG A 10 7.05 6.57 13.43
CA ARG A 10 7.84 5.59 14.20
C ARG A 10 8.02 6.03 15.66
N ARG A 11 8.22 7.32 15.92
CA ARG A 11 8.44 7.87 17.26
C ARG A 11 7.24 7.70 18.19
N ILE A 12 6.01 7.81 17.67
CA ILE A 12 4.78 7.72 18.48
C ILE A 12 4.25 6.29 18.65
N MET A 13 4.67 5.35 17.82
CA MET A 13 4.13 3.98 17.80
C MET A 13 4.31 3.22 19.13
N PRO A 14 5.45 3.35 19.86
CA PRO A 14 5.62 2.71 21.16
C PRO A 14 4.57 3.15 22.18
N ASP A 15 4.21 4.43 22.19
CA ASP A 15 3.20 5.00 23.10
C ASP A 15 1.80 4.45 22.80
N LEU A 16 1.57 4.02 21.55
CA LEU A 16 0.35 3.37 21.09
C LEU A 16 0.38 1.84 21.26
N GLY A 17 1.45 1.27 21.83
CA GLY A 17 1.59 -0.18 22.03
C GLY A 17 2.06 -0.94 20.78
N PHE A 18 2.64 -0.25 19.80
CA PHE A 18 3.16 -0.84 18.57
C PHE A 18 4.67 -0.63 18.44
N GLU A 19 5.32 -1.50 17.67
CA GLU A 19 6.65 -1.29 17.13
C GLU A 19 6.55 -0.98 15.65
N ALA A 20 7.32 0.00 15.18
CA ALA A 20 7.34 0.37 13.77
C ALA A 20 8.76 0.40 13.22
N LYS A 21 8.94 -0.12 12.01
CA LYS A 21 10.24 -0.20 11.35
C LYS A 21 10.12 0.19 9.88
N GLY A 22 10.98 1.13 9.48
CA GLY A 22 11.05 1.62 8.11
C GLY A 22 11.91 0.69 7.25
N TYR A 23 11.46 0.42 6.03
CA TYR A 23 12.18 -0.38 5.05
C TYR A 23 12.16 0.29 3.68
N ALA A 24 13.22 0.06 2.90
CA ALA A 24 13.25 0.29 1.47
C ALA A 24 13.23 -1.07 0.79
N LEU A 25 12.27 -1.31 -0.11
CA LEU A 25 12.03 -2.61 -0.73
C LEU A 25 11.93 -2.49 -2.25
N SER A 26 12.27 -3.57 -2.95
CA SER A 26 11.81 -3.82 -4.32
C SER A 26 10.31 -4.12 -4.35
N PHE A 27 9.68 -4.01 -5.51
CA PHE A 27 8.26 -4.36 -5.66
C PHE A 27 8.03 -5.86 -5.41
N GLU A 28 8.98 -6.70 -5.82
CA GLU A 28 8.94 -8.14 -5.65
C GLU A 28 8.95 -8.52 -4.17
N GLN A 29 9.79 -7.85 -3.36
CA GLN A 29 9.77 -8.03 -1.90
C GLN A 29 8.48 -7.49 -1.28
N LEU A 30 7.97 -6.35 -1.73
CA LEU A 30 6.71 -5.79 -1.27
C LEU A 30 5.53 -6.76 -1.52
N ALA A 31 5.48 -7.37 -2.70
CA ALA A 31 4.44 -8.31 -3.09
C ALA A 31 4.46 -9.63 -2.29
N GLN A 32 5.60 -9.96 -1.67
CA GLN A 32 5.73 -11.14 -0.80
C GLN A 32 5.23 -10.89 0.63
N LEU A 33 5.08 -9.62 1.05
CA LEU A 33 4.57 -9.29 2.37
C LEU A 33 3.13 -9.80 2.54
N LYS A 34 2.81 -10.27 3.74
CA LYS A 34 1.50 -10.81 4.11
C LYS A 34 0.82 -10.03 5.22
N ILE A 35 1.38 -8.87 5.55
CA ILE A 35 0.91 -7.98 6.61
C ILE A 35 0.59 -6.62 5.99
N PRO A 36 -0.39 -5.90 6.53
CA PRO A 36 -0.61 -4.52 6.12
C PRO A 36 0.61 -3.67 6.48
N VAL A 37 1.02 -2.81 5.56
CA VAL A 37 2.13 -1.87 5.76
C VAL A 37 1.74 -0.50 5.27
N ILE A 38 2.30 0.55 5.86
CA ILE A 38 2.09 1.91 5.40
C ILE A 38 3.10 2.16 4.27
N VAL A 39 2.60 2.58 3.11
CA VAL A 39 3.41 2.93 1.93
C VAL A 39 3.48 4.44 1.79
N TYR A 40 4.63 4.96 1.36
CA TYR A 40 4.78 6.35 0.97
C TYR A 40 4.61 6.48 -0.54
N LEU A 41 3.68 7.32 -0.96
CA LEU A 41 3.32 7.56 -2.35
C LEU A 41 3.54 9.04 -2.67
N LYS A 42 3.98 9.31 -3.90
CA LYS A 42 4.14 10.66 -4.42
C LYS A 42 3.29 10.83 -5.67
N TYR A 43 2.21 11.58 -5.55
CA TYR A 43 1.36 11.96 -6.67
C TYR A 43 1.77 13.35 -7.16
N ARG A 44 2.61 13.42 -8.20
CA ARG A 44 3.15 14.68 -8.73
C ARG A 44 3.82 15.55 -7.65
N LYS A 45 3.08 16.48 -7.04
CA LYS A 45 3.55 17.42 -6.00
C LYS A 45 3.07 17.06 -4.59
N ASP A 46 2.18 16.09 -4.46
CA ASP A 46 1.57 15.73 -3.18
C ASP A 46 2.21 14.46 -2.60
N ASP A 47 2.68 14.61 -1.36
CA ASP A 47 3.21 13.54 -0.53
C ASP A 47 2.05 12.84 0.18
N HIS A 48 1.98 11.52 0.10
CA HIS A 48 0.85 10.77 0.61
C HIS A 48 1.26 9.47 1.33
N PHE A 49 0.48 9.05 2.33
CA PHE A 49 0.64 7.77 3.02
C PHE A 49 -0.66 6.99 2.94
N SER A 50 -0.57 5.76 2.43
CA SER A 50 -1.71 4.84 2.38
C SER A 50 -1.34 3.50 3.03
N VAL A 51 -2.33 2.72 3.41
CA VAL A 51 -2.11 1.35 3.90
C VAL A 51 -2.22 0.37 2.74
N LEU A 52 -1.15 -0.37 2.46
CA LEU A 52 -1.17 -1.48 1.53
C LEU A 52 -1.89 -2.67 2.15
N ARG A 53 -2.95 -3.14 1.49
CA ARG A 53 -3.77 -4.28 1.97
C ARG A 53 -3.65 -5.53 1.13
N GLY A 54 -3.04 -5.44 -0.05
CA GLY A 54 -2.86 -6.60 -0.90
C GLY A 54 -2.27 -6.26 -2.26
N ILE A 55 -1.51 -7.19 -2.80
CA ILE A 55 -0.99 -7.17 -4.16
C ILE A 55 -1.34 -8.53 -4.78
N GLY A 56 -1.93 -8.53 -5.97
CA GLY A 56 -2.27 -9.75 -6.69
C GLY A 56 -2.41 -9.50 -8.19
N GLY A 57 -1.74 -10.32 -9.00
CA GLY A 57 -1.70 -10.14 -10.46
C GLY A 57 -1.23 -8.73 -10.84
N ASN A 58 -2.09 -7.97 -11.51
CA ASN A 58 -1.84 -6.56 -11.88
C ASN A 58 -2.57 -5.55 -10.97
N THR A 59 -3.03 -5.97 -9.80
CA THR A 59 -3.89 -5.17 -8.92
C THR A 59 -3.25 -4.95 -7.56
N VAL A 60 -3.21 -3.69 -7.13
CA VAL A 60 -2.77 -3.26 -5.80
C VAL A 60 -3.96 -2.65 -5.06
N LEU A 61 -4.18 -3.07 -3.81
CA LEU A 61 -5.23 -2.53 -2.94
C LEU A 61 -4.63 -1.62 -1.86
N LEU A 62 -5.15 -0.40 -1.80
CA LEU A 62 -4.80 0.60 -0.80
C LEU A 62 -6.03 0.93 0.05
N ALA A 63 -5.80 1.24 1.32
CA ALA A 63 -6.73 2.02 2.14
C ALA A 63 -6.07 3.38 2.36
N ASP A 64 -6.58 4.38 1.66
CA ASP A 64 -6.05 5.73 1.56
C ASP A 64 -6.93 6.68 2.38
N PRO A 65 -6.36 7.52 3.27
CA PRO A 65 -7.11 8.45 4.10
C PRO A 65 -8.02 9.43 3.33
N SER A 66 -7.72 9.72 2.05
CA SER A 66 -8.46 10.72 1.27
C SER A 66 -9.65 10.11 0.50
N PRO A 67 -9.48 9.22 -0.50
CA PRO A 67 -10.56 8.58 -1.25
C PRO A 67 -11.06 7.26 -0.62
N GLY A 68 -10.46 6.76 0.48
CA GLY A 68 -10.85 5.50 1.11
C GLY A 68 -10.20 4.27 0.46
N HIS A 69 -10.99 3.22 0.19
CA HIS A 69 -10.47 1.97 -0.38
C HIS A 69 -10.23 2.10 -1.90
N VAL A 70 -8.98 2.03 -2.33
CA VAL A 70 -8.59 2.22 -3.74
C VAL A 70 -8.00 0.95 -4.33
N SER A 71 -8.29 0.70 -5.61
CA SER A 71 -7.63 -0.33 -6.41
C SER A 71 -6.87 0.31 -7.57
N MET A 72 -5.55 0.04 -7.64
CA MET A 72 -4.65 0.57 -8.66
C MET A 72 -4.07 -0.54 -9.53
N SER A 73 -3.68 -0.20 -10.77
CA SER A 73 -2.81 -1.10 -11.55
C SER A 73 -1.40 -1.12 -10.97
N ARG A 74 -0.63 -2.19 -11.23
CA ARG A 74 0.79 -2.25 -10.84
C ARG A 74 1.55 -1.04 -11.38
N ALA A 75 1.32 -0.67 -12.64
CA ALA A 75 2.00 0.46 -13.27
C ALA A 75 1.72 1.79 -12.56
N GLN A 76 0.44 2.11 -12.31
CA GLN A 76 0.07 3.33 -11.58
C GLN A 76 0.63 3.37 -10.16
N PHE A 77 0.61 2.22 -9.47
CA PHE A 77 1.18 2.13 -8.13
C PHE A 77 2.70 2.35 -8.16
N LEU A 78 3.42 1.72 -9.10
CA LEU A 78 4.87 1.88 -9.23
C LEU A 78 5.27 3.33 -9.53
N GLU A 79 4.55 4.00 -10.43
CA GLU A 79 4.77 5.42 -10.74
C GLU A 79 4.68 6.30 -9.49
N ALA A 80 3.74 6.02 -8.59
CA ALA A 80 3.58 6.77 -7.35
C ALA A 80 4.55 6.33 -6.23
N TRP A 81 4.89 5.05 -6.15
CA TRP A 81 5.63 4.46 -5.02
C TRP A 81 7.16 4.50 -5.20
N GLN A 82 7.65 4.45 -6.44
CA GLN A 82 9.08 4.51 -6.75
C GLN A 82 9.59 5.95 -6.67
N THR A 83 9.85 6.40 -5.45
CA THR A 83 10.22 7.80 -5.18
C THR A 83 11.73 8.06 -5.22
N ARG A 84 12.53 7.03 -5.50
CA ARG A 84 13.99 7.08 -5.63
C ARG A 84 14.44 6.19 -6.79
N GLU A 85 15.59 6.53 -7.37
CA GLU A 85 16.25 5.69 -8.37
C GLU A 85 16.93 4.48 -7.72
N GLY A 86 16.94 3.33 -8.42
CA GLY A 86 17.57 2.08 -7.98
C GLY A 86 16.60 0.97 -7.53
N ASN A 87 17.15 -0.16 -7.09
CA ASN A 87 16.36 -1.39 -6.82
C ASN A 87 15.51 -1.36 -5.53
N LEU A 88 15.83 -0.47 -4.59
CA LEU A 88 15.08 -0.27 -3.33
C LEU A 88 14.34 1.06 -3.35
N ALA A 89 13.56 1.27 -4.42
CA ALA A 89 12.94 2.56 -4.74
C ALA A 89 11.78 2.94 -3.81
N GLY A 90 11.11 1.95 -3.21
CA GLY A 90 9.88 2.14 -2.47
C GLY A 90 10.08 2.08 -0.97
N LYS A 91 9.54 3.08 -0.25
CA LYS A 91 9.62 3.17 1.21
C LYS A 91 8.33 2.68 1.85
N ILE A 92 8.47 1.87 2.89
CA ILE A 92 7.36 1.43 3.73
C ILE A 92 7.67 1.61 5.21
N LEU A 93 6.62 1.67 6.02
CA LEU A 93 6.68 1.51 7.47
C LEU A 93 5.85 0.26 7.83
N ALA A 94 6.53 -0.78 8.29
CA ALA A 94 5.87 -1.93 8.89
C ALA A 94 5.54 -1.60 10.34
N VAL A 95 4.31 -1.90 10.77
CA VAL A 95 3.83 -1.65 12.13
C VAL A 95 3.31 -2.97 12.69
N VAL A 96 3.79 -3.37 13.86
CA VAL A 96 3.44 -4.63 14.52
C VAL A 96 3.10 -4.37 16.00
N PRO A 97 2.16 -5.12 16.61
CA PRO A 97 1.87 -4.98 18.04
C PRO A 97 3.09 -5.34 18.89
N LYS A 98 3.33 -4.59 19.98
CA LYS A 98 4.38 -4.91 20.95
C LYS A 98 3.92 -6.07 21.83
N GLY A 99 4.73 -7.13 21.95
CA GLY A 99 4.51 -8.22 22.92
C GLY A 99 3.41 -9.24 22.57
N ARG A 100 2.92 -9.27 21.32
CA ARG A 100 2.09 -10.36 20.78
C ARG A 100 2.71 -10.89 19.50
N ASP A 101 2.62 -12.20 19.27
CA ASP A 101 2.90 -12.75 17.94
C ASP A 101 2.02 -12.03 16.93
N ALA A 102 2.64 -11.47 15.89
CA ALA A 102 1.96 -10.83 14.76
C ALA A 102 1.27 -11.89 13.88
N GLY A 103 0.49 -12.77 14.48
CA GLY A 103 -0.52 -13.58 13.82
C GLY A 103 -1.56 -12.65 13.24
N GLY A 104 -1.21 -12.02 12.12
CA GLY A 104 -2.04 -11.06 11.42
C GLY A 104 -3.36 -11.73 11.06
N ASP A 105 -4.45 -11.01 11.30
CA ASP A 105 -5.76 -11.44 10.87
C ASP A 105 -5.74 -11.66 9.35
N LYS A 106 -5.79 -12.94 8.93
CA LYS A 106 -5.67 -13.33 7.52
C LYS A 106 -6.80 -12.75 6.67
N ALA A 107 -7.87 -12.26 7.31
CA ALA A 107 -8.96 -11.57 6.64
C ALA A 107 -8.56 -10.18 6.09
N PHE A 108 -7.55 -9.52 6.67
CA PHE A 108 -7.19 -8.15 6.29
C PHE A 108 -6.28 -8.08 5.05
N PHE A 109 -5.44 -9.09 4.82
CA PHE A 109 -4.54 -9.16 3.68
C PHE A 109 -4.99 -10.24 2.68
N THR A 110 -5.72 -9.84 1.64
CA THR A 110 -6.23 -10.77 0.62
C THR A 110 -5.20 -11.01 -0.50
N ARG A 111 -5.02 -12.28 -0.88
CA ARG A 111 -4.19 -12.69 -2.04
C ARG A 111 -4.95 -12.64 -3.37
N SER A 112 -6.25 -12.40 -3.33
CA SER A 112 -7.11 -12.33 -4.51
C SER A 112 -7.87 -11.00 -4.55
N PRO A 113 -7.16 -9.86 -4.60
CA PRO A 113 -7.81 -8.58 -4.74
C PRO A 113 -8.55 -8.49 -6.08
N LYS A 114 -9.86 -8.24 -6.06
CA LYS A 114 -10.64 -7.92 -7.26
C LYS A 114 -10.73 -6.40 -7.41
N ARG A 115 -10.46 -5.90 -8.61
CA ARG A 115 -10.54 -4.45 -8.88
C ARG A 115 -12.02 -4.07 -8.97
N GLN A 116 -12.45 -3.08 -8.20
CA GLN A 116 -13.85 -2.63 -8.23
C GLN A 116 -14.30 -2.20 -9.64
N THR A 117 -13.38 -1.67 -10.46
CA THR A 117 -13.66 -1.27 -11.84
C THR A 117 -13.58 -2.39 -12.88
N GLU A 118 -13.16 -3.62 -12.53
CA GLU A 118 -13.13 -4.75 -13.48
C GLU A 118 -14.52 -5.02 -14.08
N PHE A 119 -15.58 -4.90 -13.28
CA PHE A 119 -16.96 -5.06 -13.75
C PHE A 119 -17.37 -4.00 -14.77
N ALA A 120 -17.05 -2.73 -14.50
CA ALA A 120 -17.41 -1.61 -15.39
C ALA A 120 -16.63 -1.66 -16.72
N VAL A 121 -15.34 -2.01 -16.68
CA VAL A 121 -14.51 -2.17 -17.90
C VAL A 121 -15.04 -3.32 -18.77
N GLY A 122 -15.54 -4.39 -18.16
CA GLY A 122 -16.23 -5.46 -18.85
C GLY A 122 -17.42 -4.93 -19.67
N GLN A 123 -18.36 -4.23 -19.03
CA GLN A 123 -19.57 -3.71 -19.69
C GLN A 123 -19.27 -2.72 -20.83
N VAL A 124 -18.26 -1.86 -20.68
CA VAL A 124 -17.85 -0.91 -21.73
C VAL A 124 -17.24 -1.63 -22.95
N LYS A 125 -16.54 -2.75 -22.75
CA LYS A 125 -16.02 -3.58 -23.85
C LYS A 125 -17.15 -4.19 -24.69
N TRP A 126 -18.24 -4.65 -24.05
CA TRP A 126 -19.40 -5.22 -24.74
C TRP A 126 -20.12 -4.18 -25.63
N TRP A 127 -20.20 -2.92 -25.20
CA TRP A 127 -20.87 -1.86 -25.97
C TRP A 127 -20.09 -1.38 -27.20
N ARG A 128 -18.77 -1.58 -27.22
CA ARG A 128 -17.91 -1.25 -28.38
C ARG A 128 -17.82 -2.37 -29.42
N ALA A 129 -18.35 -3.55 -29.09
CA ALA A 129 -18.35 -4.72 -29.96
C ALA A 129 -19.67 -4.89 -30.76
N TYR A 130 -20.59 -3.95 -30.63
CA TYR A 130 -21.82 -3.80 -31.42
C TYR A 130 -21.78 -2.54 -32.25
#